data_AF-A0A414Q815-F1
#
_entry.id   AF-A0A414Q815-F1
#
_cell.length_a   1.000
_cell.length_b   1.000
_cell.length_c   1.000
_cell.angle_alpha   90.00
_cell.angle_beta   90.00
_cell.angle_gamma   90.00
#
_symmetry.space_group_name_H-M   'P 1'
#
loop_
_entity.id
_entity.type
_entity.pdbx_description
1 polymer ?
#
loop_
_entity_poly.entity_id
_entity_poly.type
_entity_poly.pdbx_seq_one_letter_code
_entity_poly.pdbx_strand_id
1 'polypeptide(L)'
;MSKGIYTKENVGNGVFIFTANKSFVEPKFWGLHEENEQAQCVVIIHDGNALFFYPEDMDNDTHILLDWEKEQTGKIYPTTEEGMKDTDGIGNTKALAASGSEIAEKVIALDLCGLSWRIPTLQESVLGYEHKVMLNAALAICGKQPVKDDWYWCSTRKGNKRNFILSWGDGFRYDNIQDSDDWVRPVSAASLNSL
;
A
#
# COMPACT_ATOMS: atom_id res chain seq x y z
N MET A 1 -6.28 28.73 -6.54
CA MET A 1 -5.50 27.49 -6.45
C MET A 1 -4.07 27.81 -6.81
N SER A 2 -3.10 27.46 -5.94
CA SER A 2 -1.69 27.50 -6.33
C SER A 2 -1.42 26.37 -7.33
N LYS A 3 -0.43 26.54 -8.20
CA LYS A 3 -0.21 25.63 -9.33
C LYS A 3 0.19 24.23 -8.83
N GLY A 4 -0.56 23.20 -9.23
CA GLY A 4 -0.18 21.81 -8.96
C GLY A 4 -0.40 21.32 -7.54
N ILE A 5 -1.16 22.04 -6.72
CA ILE A 5 -1.58 21.63 -5.39
C ILE A 5 -3.10 21.61 -5.33
N TYR A 6 -3.64 20.52 -4.80
CA TYR A 6 -5.06 20.20 -4.82
C TYR A 6 -5.55 19.82 -3.42
N THR A 7 -6.86 19.90 -3.24
CA THR A 7 -7.57 19.42 -2.06
C THR A 7 -8.43 18.23 -2.48
N LYS A 8 -9.04 17.53 -1.51
CA LYS A 8 -9.92 16.39 -1.80
C LYS A 8 -11.11 16.75 -2.70
N GLU A 9 -11.52 18.02 -2.72
CA GLU A 9 -12.66 18.52 -3.50
C GLU A 9 -12.34 18.71 -4.99
N ASN A 10 -11.07 18.79 -5.38
CA ASN A 10 -10.68 19.11 -6.76
C ASN A 10 -9.55 18.25 -7.34
N VAL A 11 -8.98 17.33 -6.56
CA VAL A 11 -7.98 16.38 -7.05
C VAL A 11 -8.61 15.40 -8.04
N GLY A 12 -7.97 15.23 -9.20
CA GLY A 12 -8.35 14.25 -10.22
C GLY A 12 -7.56 12.94 -10.12
N ASN A 13 -7.80 12.01 -11.04
CA ASN A 13 -7.04 10.76 -11.12
C ASN A 13 -5.55 11.05 -11.36
N GLY A 14 -4.67 10.33 -10.66
CA GLY A 14 -3.22 10.49 -10.79
C GLY A 14 -2.44 10.10 -9.54
N VAL A 15 -1.14 10.38 -9.53
CA VAL A 15 -0.23 10.14 -8.40
C VAL A 15 0.22 11.46 -7.81
N PHE A 16 0.12 11.59 -6.49
CA PHE A 16 0.40 12.84 -5.77
C PHE A 16 1.23 12.58 -4.51
N ILE A 17 2.00 13.59 -4.12
CA ILE A 17 2.61 13.65 -2.79
C ILE A 17 1.52 14.15 -1.83
N PHE A 18 1.21 13.36 -0.81
CA PHE A 18 0.26 13.74 0.23
C PHE A 18 1.00 14.37 1.40
N THR A 19 0.48 15.47 1.92
CA THR A 19 1.22 16.35 2.85
C THR A 19 0.56 16.44 4.22
N ALA A 20 1.28 16.99 5.20
CA ALA A 20 0.77 17.24 6.56
C ALA A 20 -0.47 18.14 6.57
N ASN A 21 -0.57 19.08 5.61
CA ASN A 21 -1.73 19.97 5.45
C ASN A 21 -2.92 19.28 4.75
N LYS A 22 -2.83 17.97 4.51
CA LYS A 22 -3.81 17.17 3.75
C LYS A 22 -3.97 17.64 2.30
N SER A 23 -2.91 18.18 1.72
CA SER A 23 -2.87 18.61 0.32
C SER A 23 -2.35 17.49 -0.57
N PHE A 24 -2.76 17.52 -1.85
CA PHE A 24 -2.29 16.63 -2.90
C PHE A 24 -1.42 17.42 -3.86
N VAL A 25 -0.12 17.21 -3.83
CA VAL A 25 0.84 17.94 -4.67
C VAL A 25 1.27 17.07 -5.84
N GLU A 26 1.11 17.57 -7.07
CA GLU A 26 1.64 16.94 -8.26
C GLU A 26 3.18 16.86 -8.16
N PRO A 27 3.82 15.69 -8.35
CA PRO A 27 5.25 15.52 -8.10
C PRO A 27 6.14 16.52 -8.85
N LYS A 28 5.80 16.86 -10.10
CA LYS A 28 6.55 17.84 -10.92
C LYS A 28 6.51 19.27 -10.38
N PHE A 29 5.63 19.58 -9.42
CA PHE A 29 5.50 20.88 -8.78
C PHE A 29 6.00 20.89 -7.33
N TRP A 30 6.54 19.78 -6.81
CA TRP A 30 6.96 19.67 -5.41
C TRP A 30 7.89 20.81 -4.96
N GLY A 31 8.91 21.15 -5.75
CA GLY A 31 9.86 22.22 -5.40
C GLY A 31 9.24 23.63 -5.29
N LEU A 32 7.99 23.84 -5.73
CA LEU A 32 7.27 25.09 -5.49
C LEU A 32 6.58 25.13 -4.13
N HIS A 33 6.40 23.97 -3.49
CA HIS A 33 5.60 23.80 -2.28
C HIS A 33 6.41 23.27 -1.10
N GLU A 34 7.61 22.70 -1.32
CA GLU A 34 8.42 22.02 -0.31
C GLU A 34 8.81 22.87 0.91
N GLU A 35 8.81 24.20 0.79
CA GLU A 35 9.06 25.12 1.92
C GLU A 35 7.84 25.26 2.85
N ASN A 36 6.62 25.03 2.33
CA ASN A 36 5.36 25.26 3.05
C ASN A 36 4.55 23.97 3.29
N GLU A 37 4.91 22.90 2.60
CA GLU A 37 4.28 21.60 2.67
C GLU A 37 5.29 20.55 3.15
N GLN A 38 4.85 19.69 4.07
CA GLN A 38 5.66 18.56 4.54
C GLN A 38 5.11 17.28 3.95
N ALA A 39 5.90 16.61 3.09
CA ALA A 39 5.52 15.32 2.51
C ALA A 39 5.40 14.24 3.59
N GLN A 40 4.26 13.57 3.62
CA GLN A 40 3.98 12.48 4.53
C GLN A 40 4.09 11.14 3.82
N CYS A 41 3.39 10.98 2.71
CA CYS A 41 3.36 9.76 1.91
C CYS A 41 3.00 10.06 0.45
N VAL A 42 2.91 9.02 -0.38
CA VAL A 42 2.43 9.14 -1.76
C VAL A 42 1.07 8.49 -1.89
N VAL A 43 0.20 9.07 -2.70
CA VAL A 43 -1.17 8.63 -2.90
C VAL A 43 -1.50 8.51 -4.38
N ILE A 44 -2.19 7.43 -4.74
CA ILE A 44 -2.82 7.25 -6.03
C ILE A 44 -4.30 7.61 -5.89
N ILE A 45 -4.77 8.55 -6.69
CA ILE A 45 -6.19 8.85 -6.86
C ILE A 45 -6.69 8.12 -8.10
N HIS A 46 -7.71 7.30 -7.91
CA HIS A 46 -8.35 6.56 -8.99
C HIS A 46 -9.86 6.44 -8.71
N ASP A 47 -10.65 7.04 -9.60
CA ASP A 47 -12.12 6.98 -9.59
C ASP A 47 -12.74 7.37 -8.24
N GLY A 48 -12.26 8.48 -7.69
CA GLY A 48 -12.76 9.04 -6.42
C GLY A 48 -12.27 8.31 -5.16
N ASN A 49 -11.36 7.35 -5.30
CA ASN A 49 -10.70 6.65 -4.20
C ASN A 49 -9.23 7.04 -4.13
N ALA A 50 -8.70 7.07 -2.91
CA ALA A 50 -7.31 7.35 -2.61
C ALA A 50 -6.66 6.07 -2.04
N LEU A 51 -5.56 5.63 -2.65
CA LEU A 51 -4.69 4.56 -2.16
C LEU A 51 -3.33 5.16 -1.78
N PHE A 52 -3.10 5.28 -0.48
CA PHE A 52 -1.88 5.80 0.12
C PHE A 52 -0.86 4.69 0.27
N PHE A 53 0.40 4.97 -0.04
CA PHE A 53 1.54 4.09 0.13
C PHE A 53 2.40 4.57 1.29
N TYR A 54 2.76 3.67 2.20
CA TYR A 54 3.62 4.02 3.30
C TYR A 54 5.01 4.44 2.76
N PRO A 55 5.72 5.38 3.41
CA PRO A 55 6.92 5.96 2.82
C PRO A 55 8.10 5.00 2.69
N GLU A 56 8.07 3.90 3.45
CA GLU A 56 9.17 2.94 3.60
C GLU A 56 8.62 1.51 3.66
N ASP A 57 9.46 0.54 3.32
CA ASP A 57 9.16 -0.87 3.59
C ASP A 57 9.23 -1.15 5.09
N MET A 58 8.42 -2.09 5.59
CA MET A 58 8.42 -2.42 7.01
C MET A 58 9.79 -2.89 7.48
N ASP A 59 10.31 -2.22 8.51
CA ASP A 59 11.64 -2.42 9.10
C ASP A 59 12.82 -2.35 8.09
N ASN A 60 12.55 -1.95 6.84
CA ASN A 60 13.46 -2.07 5.72
C ASN A 60 14.09 -3.47 5.58
N ASP A 61 13.31 -4.51 5.88
CA ASP A 61 13.70 -5.93 5.73
C ASP A 61 12.53 -6.76 5.18
N THR A 62 12.81 -8.00 4.80
CA THR A 62 11.78 -9.00 4.46
C THR A 62 11.19 -9.64 5.72
N HIS A 63 9.96 -10.11 5.63
CA HIS A 63 9.24 -10.72 6.75
C HIS A 63 8.48 -11.95 6.29
N ILE A 64 8.40 -12.95 7.17
CA ILE A 64 7.34 -13.94 7.08
C ILE A 64 5.98 -13.28 7.32
N LEU A 65 4.96 -13.75 6.61
CA LEU A 65 3.60 -13.27 6.81
C LEU A 65 2.94 -13.92 8.02
N LEU A 66 3.13 -15.24 8.20
CA LEU A 66 2.59 -16.00 9.31
C LEU A 66 3.36 -17.31 9.48
N ASP A 67 3.78 -17.58 10.72
CA ASP A 67 4.49 -18.81 11.11
C ASP A 67 3.74 -20.08 10.68
N TRP A 68 4.48 -21.11 10.27
CA TRP A 68 3.93 -22.35 9.74
C TRP A 68 2.96 -23.07 10.68
N GLU A 69 3.13 -22.96 12.00
CA GLU A 69 2.25 -23.61 12.99
C GLU A 69 0.94 -22.84 13.22
N LYS A 70 0.83 -21.60 12.71
CA LYS A 70 -0.36 -20.75 12.84
C LYS A 70 -1.27 -20.89 11.62
N GLU A 71 -2.58 -20.77 11.83
CA GLU A 71 -3.58 -20.88 10.77
C GLU A 71 -4.23 -19.52 10.51
N GLN A 72 -4.05 -18.97 9.30
CA GLN A 72 -4.80 -17.79 8.90
C GLN A 72 -6.30 -18.11 8.84
N THR A 73 -7.13 -17.16 9.24
CA THR A 73 -8.59 -17.23 9.10
C THR A 73 -9.09 -16.30 7.98
N GLY A 74 -10.37 -16.35 7.66
CA GLY A 74 -10.97 -15.53 6.60
C GLY A 74 -11.02 -16.21 5.24
N LYS A 75 -11.50 -15.44 4.25
CA LYS A 75 -11.86 -15.94 2.92
C LYS A 75 -10.64 -16.35 2.11
N ILE A 76 -10.78 -17.44 1.35
CA ILE A 76 -9.77 -17.93 0.41
C ILE A 76 -10.21 -17.55 -1.01
N TYR A 77 -9.24 -17.11 -1.82
CA TYR A 77 -9.39 -16.77 -3.23
C TYR A 77 -8.49 -17.69 -4.07
N PRO A 78 -8.99 -18.85 -4.53
CA PRO A 78 -8.15 -19.88 -5.17
C PRO A 78 -7.56 -19.49 -6.52
N THR A 79 -7.95 -18.38 -7.13
CA THR A 79 -7.42 -17.93 -8.43
C THR A 79 -7.05 -16.46 -8.40
N THR A 80 -6.14 -16.04 -9.27
CA THR A 80 -5.77 -14.63 -9.42
C THR A 80 -6.98 -13.76 -9.77
N GLU A 81 -7.90 -14.24 -10.61
CA GLU A 81 -9.11 -13.50 -10.98
C GLU A 81 -10.02 -13.24 -9.76
N GLU A 82 -10.17 -14.25 -8.90
CA GLU A 82 -10.92 -14.09 -7.66
C GLU A 82 -10.18 -13.20 -6.66
N GLY A 83 -8.86 -13.35 -6.54
CA GLY A 83 -8.03 -12.53 -5.65
C GLY A 83 -8.07 -11.04 -6.03
N MET A 84 -8.17 -10.72 -7.31
CA MET A 84 -8.35 -9.34 -7.80
C MET A 84 -9.70 -8.72 -7.41
N LYS A 85 -10.67 -9.50 -6.93
CA LYS A 85 -11.97 -9.01 -6.42
C LYS A 85 -11.94 -8.76 -4.92
N ASP A 86 -10.82 -9.03 -4.26
CA ASP A 86 -10.65 -8.83 -2.83
C ASP A 86 -10.37 -7.36 -2.51
N THR A 87 -11.29 -6.76 -1.75
CA THR A 87 -11.24 -5.35 -1.34
C THR A 87 -11.16 -5.18 0.18
N ASP A 88 -11.11 -6.28 0.94
CA ASP A 88 -11.13 -6.25 2.41
C ASP A 88 -9.72 -6.34 3.03
N GLY A 89 -8.81 -5.47 2.57
CA GLY A 89 -7.44 -5.49 3.07
C GLY A 89 -7.33 -5.20 4.59
N ILE A 90 -8.25 -4.42 5.17
CA ILE A 90 -8.31 -4.17 6.61
C ILE A 90 -8.70 -5.45 7.35
N GLY A 91 -9.79 -6.12 6.92
CA GLY A 91 -10.25 -7.36 7.52
C GLY A 91 -9.19 -8.46 7.42
N ASN A 92 -8.56 -8.60 6.25
CA ASN A 92 -7.49 -9.56 6.03
C ASN A 92 -6.29 -9.34 6.96
N THR A 93 -5.81 -8.09 7.07
CA THR A 93 -4.66 -7.76 7.93
C THR A 93 -5.01 -7.98 9.40
N LYS A 94 -6.22 -7.61 9.84
CA LYS A 94 -6.69 -7.90 11.20
C LYS A 94 -6.81 -9.40 11.48
N ALA A 95 -7.27 -10.19 10.51
CA ALA A 95 -7.33 -11.64 10.63
C ALA A 95 -5.93 -12.27 10.74
N LEU A 96 -4.95 -11.76 10.01
CA LEU A 96 -3.54 -12.15 10.14
C LEU A 96 -3.01 -11.84 11.54
N ALA A 97 -3.20 -10.61 12.02
CA ALA A 97 -2.78 -10.21 13.37
C ALA A 97 -3.45 -11.07 14.45
N ALA A 98 -4.76 -11.31 14.35
CA ALA A 98 -5.49 -12.19 15.28
C ALA A 98 -5.01 -13.65 15.23
N SER A 99 -4.41 -14.07 14.11
CA SER A 99 -3.79 -15.40 13.96
C SER A 99 -2.34 -15.42 14.47
N GLY A 100 -1.80 -14.28 14.95
CA GLY A 100 -0.46 -14.12 15.50
C GLY A 100 0.61 -13.67 14.50
N SER A 101 0.24 -13.00 13.41
CA SER A 101 1.20 -12.39 12.47
C SER A 101 1.80 -11.12 13.07
N GLU A 102 3.10 -11.17 13.42
CA GLU A 102 3.82 -10.03 13.98
C GLU A 102 3.88 -8.85 13.01
N ILE A 103 4.10 -9.13 11.72
CA ILE A 103 4.15 -8.08 10.69
C ILE A 103 2.80 -7.40 10.52
N ALA A 104 1.69 -8.13 10.60
CA ALA A 104 0.35 -7.54 10.53
C ALA A 104 0.06 -6.66 11.76
N GLU A 105 0.48 -7.08 12.96
CA GLU A 105 0.37 -6.26 14.18
C GLU A 105 1.15 -4.94 14.05
N LYS A 106 2.41 -5.00 13.57
CA LYS A 106 3.22 -3.80 13.30
C LYS A 106 2.54 -2.86 12.32
N VAL A 107 2.00 -3.40 11.22
CA VAL A 107 1.31 -2.60 10.20
C VAL A 107 0.05 -1.91 10.75
N ILE A 108 -0.75 -2.60 11.56
CA ILE A 108 -1.94 -2.02 12.19
C ILE A 108 -1.57 -0.91 13.19
N ALA A 109 -0.42 -1.02 13.83
CA ALA A 109 0.07 -0.05 14.81
C ALA A 109 0.67 1.24 14.19
N LEU A 110 0.83 1.30 12.86
CA LEU A 110 1.36 2.48 12.19
C LEU A 110 0.41 3.68 12.40
N ASP A 111 0.98 4.79 12.88
CA ASP A 111 0.29 6.06 13.06
C ASP A 111 0.91 7.12 12.14
N LEU A 112 0.38 7.19 10.92
CA LEU A 112 0.75 8.22 9.95
C LEU A 112 -0.51 8.81 9.34
N CYS A 113 -0.63 10.13 9.44
CA CYS A 113 -1.77 10.92 8.93
C CYS A 113 -3.16 10.53 9.48
N GLY A 114 -3.23 9.81 10.61
CA GLY A 114 -4.50 9.27 11.12
C GLY A 114 -5.16 8.25 10.18
N LEU A 115 -4.39 7.66 9.26
CA LEU A 115 -4.85 6.65 8.31
C LEU A 115 -4.78 5.25 8.94
N SER A 116 -5.68 4.36 8.52
CA SER A 116 -5.67 2.96 8.93
C SER A 116 -4.86 2.11 7.94
N TRP A 117 -3.62 1.82 8.33
CA TRP A 117 -2.68 1.06 7.52
C TRP A 117 -2.95 -0.44 7.54
N ARG A 118 -2.62 -1.10 6.43
CA ARG A 118 -2.85 -2.53 6.19
C ARG A 118 -1.83 -3.09 5.20
N ILE A 119 -1.69 -4.41 5.20
CA ILE A 119 -0.98 -5.12 4.13
C ILE A 119 -1.90 -5.08 2.90
N PRO A 120 -1.40 -4.64 1.73
CA PRO A 120 -2.25 -4.41 0.55
C PRO A 120 -2.97 -5.67 0.10
N THR A 121 -4.19 -5.56 -0.42
CA THR A 121 -4.79 -6.66 -1.19
C THR A 121 -4.03 -6.86 -2.51
N LEU A 122 -4.25 -7.99 -3.18
CA LEU A 122 -3.68 -8.20 -4.52
C LEU A 122 -4.09 -7.09 -5.50
N GLN A 123 -5.35 -6.63 -5.41
CA GLN A 123 -5.87 -5.57 -6.27
C GLN A 123 -5.18 -4.22 -5.98
N GLU A 124 -4.97 -3.87 -4.71
CA GLU A 124 -4.26 -2.65 -4.30
C GLU A 124 -2.80 -2.67 -4.77
N SER A 125 -2.11 -3.81 -4.61
CA SER A 125 -0.73 -3.98 -5.08
C SER A 125 -0.63 -3.82 -6.60
N VAL A 126 -1.56 -4.42 -7.35
CA VAL A 126 -1.58 -4.29 -8.82
C VAL A 126 -1.82 -2.86 -9.26
N LEU A 127 -2.77 -2.14 -8.63
CA LEU A 127 -3.00 -0.72 -8.92
C LEU A 127 -1.75 0.13 -8.63
N GLY A 128 -1.03 -0.19 -7.54
CA GLY A 128 0.28 0.38 -7.22
C GLY A 128 1.29 0.15 -8.34
N TYR A 129 1.43 -1.08 -8.81
CA TYR A 129 2.34 -1.44 -9.89
C TYR A 129 2.01 -0.75 -11.22
N GLU A 130 0.74 -0.63 -11.58
CA GLU A 130 0.29 0.10 -12.78
C GLU A 130 0.71 1.57 -12.77
N HIS A 131 0.92 2.16 -11.59
CA HIS A 131 1.40 3.52 -11.40
C HIS A 131 2.85 3.59 -10.91
N LYS A 132 3.59 2.46 -10.87
CA LYS A 132 4.92 2.32 -10.25
C LYS A 132 5.89 3.43 -10.62
N VAL A 133 5.98 3.78 -11.91
CA VAL A 133 6.92 4.79 -12.39
C VAL A 133 6.69 6.14 -11.70
N MET A 134 5.44 6.60 -11.65
CA MET A 134 5.12 7.87 -11.02
C MET A 134 5.07 7.78 -9.49
N LEU A 135 4.66 6.63 -8.93
CA LEU A 135 4.72 6.36 -7.49
C LEU A 135 6.16 6.44 -6.97
N ASN A 136 7.11 5.73 -7.61
CA ASN A 136 8.52 5.75 -7.23
C ASN A 136 9.17 7.12 -7.49
N ALA A 137 8.80 7.80 -8.58
CA ALA A 137 9.26 9.17 -8.81
C ALA A 137 8.78 10.13 -7.72
N ALA A 138 7.51 10.05 -7.31
CA ALA A 138 6.95 10.87 -6.25
C ALA A 138 7.63 10.59 -4.91
N LEU A 139 7.84 9.30 -4.56
CA LEU A 139 8.57 8.89 -3.35
C LEU A 139 9.97 9.49 -3.35
N ALA A 140 10.72 9.35 -4.45
CA ALA A 140 12.07 9.88 -4.56
C ALA A 140 12.11 11.42 -4.47
N ILE A 141 11.20 12.12 -5.15
CA ILE A 141 11.11 13.59 -5.14
C ILE A 141 10.90 14.12 -3.72
N CYS A 142 10.10 13.45 -2.90
CA CYS A 142 9.85 13.85 -1.52
C CYS A 142 10.78 13.18 -0.49
N GLY A 143 11.92 12.63 -0.94
CA GLY A 143 12.95 12.07 -0.07
C GLY A 143 12.55 10.78 0.64
N LYS A 144 11.58 10.04 0.11
CA LYS A 144 11.09 8.75 0.63
C LYS A 144 11.64 7.59 -0.20
N GLN A 145 11.51 6.37 0.32
CA GLN A 145 12.07 5.16 -0.28
C GLN A 145 11.19 4.68 -1.45
N PRO A 146 11.69 4.64 -2.70
CA PRO A 146 11.01 3.97 -3.81
C PRO A 146 10.71 2.50 -3.47
N VAL A 147 9.61 1.96 -3.96
CA VAL A 147 9.30 0.54 -3.82
C VAL A 147 10.31 -0.25 -4.65
N LYS A 148 10.94 -1.25 -4.03
CA LYS A 148 11.99 -2.07 -4.64
C LYS A 148 11.43 -3.02 -5.70
N ASP A 149 12.26 -3.40 -6.66
CA ASP A 149 11.93 -4.37 -7.70
C ASP A 149 12.07 -5.80 -7.16
N ASP A 150 11.17 -6.17 -6.25
CA ASP A 150 11.21 -7.44 -5.52
C ASP A 150 9.78 -7.97 -5.26
N TRP A 151 9.66 -9.09 -4.55
CA TRP A 151 8.39 -9.69 -4.16
C TRP A 151 7.82 -9.06 -2.88
N TYR A 152 6.54 -8.73 -2.94
CA TYR A 152 5.81 -8.13 -1.83
C TYR A 152 4.58 -8.94 -1.46
N TRP A 153 4.38 -9.12 -0.16
CA TRP A 153 3.18 -9.74 0.40
C TRP A 153 1.92 -8.97 0.06
N CYS A 154 0.87 -9.72 -0.29
CA CYS A 154 -0.50 -9.25 -0.29
C CYS A 154 -1.29 -9.93 0.85
N SER A 155 -2.23 -9.20 1.46
CA SER A 155 -3.12 -9.74 2.50
C SER A 155 -4.16 -10.71 1.95
N THR A 156 -4.38 -10.69 0.63
CA THR A 156 -5.28 -11.60 -0.08
C THR A 156 -4.79 -13.04 0.03
N ARG A 157 -5.60 -13.87 0.69
CA ARG A 157 -5.30 -15.28 0.95
C ARG A 157 -5.62 -16.15 -0.26
N LYS A 158 -4.62 -16.90 -0.74
CA LYS A 158 -4.73 -17.84 -1.87
C LYS A 158 -5.19 -19.23 -1.43
N GLY A 159 -4.82 -19.64 -0.23
CA GLY A 159 -5.09 -20.97 0.31
C GLY A 159 -4.72 -21.08 1.79
N ASN A 160 -4.73 -22.30 2.34
CA ASN A 160 -4.60 -22.50 3.79
C ASN A 160 -3.32 -21.87 4.38
N LYS A 161 -2.18 -22.06 3.71
CA LYS A 161 -0.85 -21.57 4.13
C LYS A 161 -0.21 -20.64 3.09
N ARG A 162 -1.02 -20.04 2.23
CA ARG A 162 -0.53 -19.32 1.06
C ARG A 162 -1.28 -18.01 0.87
N ASN A 163 -0.52 -16.95 0.65
CA ASN A 163 -1.02 -15.64 0.28
C ASN A 163 -0.44 -15.24 -1.08
N PHE A 164 -1.15 -14.36 -1.77
CA PHE A 164 -0.61 -13.80 -3.00
C PHE A 164 0.59 -12.92 -2.70
N ILE A 165 1.53 -12.91 -3.64
CA ILE A 165 2.63 -11.96 -3.72
C ILE A 165 2.63 -11.30 -5.09
N LEU A 166 3.13 -10.06 -5.15
CA LEU A 166 3.34 -9.33 -6.40
C LEU A 166 4.82 -9.01 -6.55
N SER A 167 5.39 -9.37 -7.69
CA SER A 167 6.71 -8.88 -8.11
C SER A 167 6.57 -7.45 -8.59
N TRP A 168 7.22 -6.52 -7.89
CA TRP A 168 7.27 -5.12 -8.29
C TRP A 168 8.26 -4.88 -9.43
N GLY A 169 9.12 -5.85 -9.78
CA GLY A 169 10.02 -5.75 -10.92
C GLY A 169 9.31 -5.81 -12.28
N ASP A 170 8.35 -6.73 -12.42
CA ASP A 170 7.69 -7.04 -13.70
C ASP A 170 6.15 -7.15 -13.60
N GLY A 171 5.58 -7.00 -12.40
CA GLY A 171 4.14 -7.08 -12.17
C GLY A 171 3.61 -8.50 -12.13
N PHE A 172 4.48 -9.51 -12.08
CA PHE A 172 4.06 -10.90 -12.03
C PHE A 172 3.36 -11.20 -10.71
N ARG A 173 2.22 -11.90 -10.81
CA ARG A 173 1.37 -12.27 -9.67
C ARG A 173 1.62 -13.74 -9.36
N TYR A 174 1.98 -14.05 -8.13
CA TYR A 174 2.23 -15.41 -7.68
C TYR A 174 1.63 -15.64 -6.30
N ASP A 175 1.87 -16.81 -5.72
CA ASP A 175 1.56 -17.08 -4.32
C ASP A 175 2.74 -17.76 -3.64
N ASN A 176 2.93 -17.45 -2.37
CA ASN A 176 4.03 -17.99 -1.58
C ASN A 176 3.51 -18.55 -0.26
N ILE A 177 4.30 -19.42 0.34
CA ILE A 177 4.03 -19.99 1.66
C ILE A 177 4.21 -18.88 2.70
N GLN A 178 3.28 -18.77 3.64
CA GLN A 178 3.24 -17.67 4.61
C GLN A 178 4.50 -17.55 5.50
N ASP A 179 5.25 -18.65 5.66
CA ASP A 179 6.49 -18.74 6.44
C ASP A 179 7.75 -18.43 5.60
N SER A 180 7.57 -17.96 4.36
CA SER A 180 8.65 -17.45 3.52
C SER A 180 8.86 -15.95 3.74
N ASP A 181 10.06 -15.46 3.49
CA ASP A 181 10.40 -14.04 3.56
C ASP A 181 10.03 -13.29 2.26
N ASP A 182 9.18 -12.28 2.37
CA ASP A 182 8.91 -11.30 1.29
C ASP A 182 8.76 -9.89 1.90
N TRP A 183 8.82 -8.85 1.07
CA TRP A 183 8.70 -7.47 1.52
C TRP A 183 7.26 -7.08 1.88
N VAL A 184 7.10 -6.09 2.76
CA VAL A 184 5.80 -5.47 3.07
C VAL A 184 5.89 -3.96 2.89
N ARG A 185 5.11 -3.44 1.94
CA ARG A 185 4.85 -2.00 1.77
C ARG A 185 3.40 -1.73 2.18
N PRO A 186 3.16 -1.18 3.37
CA PRO A 186 1.79 -0.94 3.84
C PRO A 186 1.07 0.07 2.96
N VAL A 187 -0.25 -0.09 2.89
CA VAL A 187 -1.15 0.86 2.23
C VAL A 187 -2.29 1.26 3.15
N SER A 188 -2.93 2.36 2.82
CA SER A 188 -4.24 2.73 3.35
C SER A 188 -5.11 3.14 2.18
N ALA A 189 -6.40 2.82 2.20
CA ALA A 189 -7.32 3.34 1.20
C ALA A 189 -8.57 3.92 1.83
N ALA A 190 -9.05 5.00 1.23
CA ALA A 190 -10.22 5.74 1.63
C ALA A 190 -10.91 6.33 0.40
N SER A 191 -12.23 6.54 0.47
CA SER A 191 -12.91 7.40 -0.50
C SER A 191 -12.47 8.85 -0.26
N LEU A 192 -12.32 9.65 -1.31
CA LEU A 192 -12.00 11.09 -1.17
C LEU A 192 -12.99 11.81 -0.26
N ASN A 193 -14.27 11.40 -0.28
CA ASN A 193 -15.31 11.97 0.56
C ASN A 193 -15.12 11.70 2.06
N SER A 194 -14.33 10.69 2.41
CA SER A 194 -14.07 10.27 3.80
C SER A 194 -12.76 10.82 4.41
N LEU A 195 -11.95 11.54 3.62
CA LEU A 195 -10.67 12.12 4.05
C LEU A 195 -10.79 13.45 4.82
#